data_AF-A0AA93AI93-F1
#
_entry.id   AF-A0AA93AI93-F1
#
_cell.length_a   1.000
_cell.length_b   1.000
_cell.length_c   1.000
_cell.angle_alpha   90.00
_cell.angle_beta   90.00
_cell.angle_gamma   90.00
#
_symmetry.space_group_name_H-M   'P 1'
#
loop_
_entity.id
_entity.type
_entity.pdbx_description
1 polymer ?
#
loop_
_entity_poly.entity_id
_entity_poly.type
_entity_poly.pdbx_seq_one_letter_code
_entity_poly.pdbx_strand_id
1 'polypeptide(L)'
;TVSSMQNLPAGLRNVIGKHFADSRWRETCAYYNSLHERDRLTVCFHAQMKKSQTVYRLEEMPIAERERIVCAIDELRRAFSKVRSRGVNTSTFLSW
;
A
#
# COMPACT_ATOMS: atom_id res chain seq x y z
N THR A 1 -1.89 -8.43 13.25
CA THR A 1 -2.19 -8.13 11.82
C THR A 1 -3.61 -7.60 11.70
N VAL A 2 -4.05 -7.08 10.55
CA VAL A 2 -5.45 -6.63 10.34
C VAL A 2 -6.47 -7.73 10.72
N SER A 3 -6.10 -9.00 10.54
CA SER A 3 -6.87 -10.18 11.00
C SER A 3 -7.09 -10.23 12.52
N SER A 4 -6.15 -9.72 13.32
CA SER A 4 -6.29 -9.62 14.79
C SER A 4 -7.30 -8.55 15.20
N MET A 5 -7.56 -7.55 14.33
CA MET A 5 -8.49 -6.46 14.65
C MET A 5 -9.94 -6.83 14.38
N GLN A 6 -10.22 -7.79 13.49
CA GLN A 6 -11.60 -8.19 13.14
C GLN A 6 -12.37 -8.75 14.35
N ASN A 7 -11.66 -9.30 15.34
CA ASN A 7 -12.23 -9.84 16.57
C ASN A 7 -12.51 -8.76 17.64
N LEU A 8 -12.14 -7.50 17.40
CA LEU A 8 -12.37 -6.40 18.35
C LEU A 8 -13.78 -5.81 18.20
N PRO A 9 -14.39 -5.33 19.30
CA PRO A 9 -15.66 -4.58 19.25
C PRO A 9 -15.59 -3.41 18.26
N ALA A 10 -16.69 -3.12 17.56
CA ALA A 10 -16.73 -2.10 16.52
C ALA A 10 -16.26 -0.72 17.00
N GLY A 11 -16.64 -0.32 18.21
CA GLY A 11 -16.18 0.94 18.81
C GLY A 11 -14.67 0.99 19.02
N LEU A 12 -14.08 -0.11 19.50
CA LEU A 12 -12.63 -0.22 19.71
C LEU A 12 -11.87 -0.26 18.38
N ARG A 13 -12.38 -0.99 17.38
CA ARG A 13 -11.84 -0.96 16.01
C ARG A 13 -11.83 0.46 15.43
N ASN A 14 -12.89 1.23 15.66
CA ASN A 14 -12.98 2.59 15.12
C ASN A 14 -11.96 3.53 15.80
N VAL A 15 -11.84 3.46 17.13
CA VAL A 15 -10.85 4.24 17.89
C VAL A 15 -9.43 3.91 17.45
N ILE A 16 -9.10 2.62 17.37
CA ILE A 16 -7.80 2.15 16.87
C ILE A 16 -7.57 2.64 15.44
N GLY A 17 -8.55 2.44 14.55
CA GLY A 17 -8.47 2.89 13.17
C GLY A 17 -8.17 4.38 13.06
N LYS A 18 -8.85 5.21 13.85
CA LYS A 18 -8.63 6.66 13.91
C LYS A 18 -7.22 7.02 14.41
N HIS A 19 -6.74 6.37 15.47
CA HIS A 19 -5.41 6.65 16.03
C HIS A 19 -4.26 6.25 15.09
N PHE A 20 -4.44 5.19 14.28
CA PHE A 20 -3.39 4.71 13.38
C PHE A 20 -3.55 5.19 11.92
N ALA A 21 -4.64 5.90 11.58
CA ALA A 21 -4.90 6.35 10.22
C ALA A 21 -3.73 7.16 9.64
N ASP A 22 -3.25 8.15 10.39
CA ASP A 22 -2.16 9.03 9.96
C ASP A 22 -0.83 8.28 9.82
N SER A 23 -0.51 7.40 10.78
CA SER A 23 0.71 6.58 10.71
C SER A 23 0.69 5.68 9.47
N ARG A 24 -0.43 4.98 9.25
CA ARG A 24 -0.61 4.08 8.10
C ARG A 24 -0.54 4.83 6.78
N TRP A 25 -1.14 6.01 6.70
CA TRP A 25 -1.06 6.85 5.52
C TRP A 25 0.40 7.26 5.23
N ARG A 26 1.11 7.76 6.25
CA ARG A 26 2.52 8.13 6.13
C ARG A 26 3.41 6.96 5.71
N GLU A 27 3.21 5.78 6.27
CA GLU A 27 3.93 4.56 5.89
C GLU A 27 3.64 4.15 4.44
N THR A 28 2.38 4.30 4.00
CA THR A 28 1.99 3.96 2.62
C THR A 28 2.60 4.94 1.62
N CYS A 29 2.59 6.25 1.93
CA CYS A 29 3.33 7.25 1.17
C CYS A 29 4.82 6.95 1.13
N ALA A 30 5.45 6.66 2.28
CA ALA A 30 6.87 6.36 2.36
C ALA A 30 7.23 5.14 1.49
N TYR A 31 6.42 4.07 1.56
CA TYR A 31 6.58 2.90 0.72
C TYR A 31 6.51 3.25 -0.76
N TYR A 32 5.40 3.85 -1.22
CA TYR A 32 5.21 4.17 -2.64
C TYR A 32 6.30 5.13 -3.15
N ASN A 33 6.64 6.14 -2.36
CA ASN A 33 7.63 7.14 -2.73
C ASN A 33 9.06 6.59 -2.72
N SER A 34 9.35 5.53 -1.96
CA SER A 34 10.65 4.82 -2.00
C SER A 34 10.84 3.93 -3.23
N LEU A 35 9.75 3.57 -3.93
CA LEU A 35 9.84 2.74 -5.14
C LEU A 35 10.52 3.51 -6.26
N HIS A 36 11.36 2.81 -7.03
CA HIS A 36 11.83 3.31 -8.32
C HIS A 36 10.66 3.50 -9.28
N GLU A 37 10.79 4.38 -10.26
CA GLU A 37 9.75 4.64 -11.25
C GLU A 37 9.30 3.35 -11.98
N ARG A 38 10.24 2.43 -12.21
CA ARG A 38 9.96 1.11 -12.80
C ARG A 38 9.01 0.27 -11.94
N ASP A 39 9.18 0.29 -10.63
CA ASP A 39 8.32 -0.48 -9.71
C ASP A 39 6.98 0.22 -9.52
N ARG A 40 6.97 1.56 -9.54
CA ARG A 40 5.74 2.36 -9.58
C ARG A 40 4.91 2.05 -10.82
N LEU A 41 5.52 1.75 -11.96
CA LEU A 41 4.81 1.32 -13.17
C LEU A 41 3.98 0.06 -12.92
N THR A 42 4.51 -0.92 -12.19
CA THR A 42 3.78 -2.14 -11.82
C THR A 42 2.56 -1.83 -10.97
N VAL A 43 2.71 -0.94 -9.98
CA VAL A 43 1.60 -0.48 -9.12
C VAL A 43 0.56 0.28 -9.95
N CYS A 44 0.99 1.24 -10.77
CA CYS A 44 0.11 2.02 -11.64
C CYS A 44 -0.63 1.13 -12.65
N PHE A 45 0.01 0.10 -13.20
CA PHE A 45 -0.64 -0.88 -14.07
C PHE A 45 -1.77 -1.61 -13.34
N HIS A 46 -1.52 -2.10 -12.12
CA HIS A 46 -2.56 -2.75 -11.31
C HIS A 46 -3.69 -1.80 -10.91
N ALA A 47 -3.35 -0.54 -10.63
CA ALA A 47 -4.31 0.52 -10.32
C ALA A 47 -5.04 1.09 -11.55
N GLN A 48 -4.80 0.53 -12.76
CA GLN A 48 -5.39 0.99 -14.02
C GLN A 48 -5.11 2.49 -14.28
N MET A 49 -3.87 2.90 -14.01
CA MET A 49 -3.37 4.26 -14.17
C MET A 49 -2.50 4.41 -15.40
N LYS A 50 -2.35 5.65 -15.88
CA LYS A 50 -1.47 5.95 -17.01
C LYS A 50 -0.01 5.86 -16.56
N LYS A 51 0.87 5.43 -17.47
CA LYS A 51 2.33 5.42 -17.22
C LYS A 51 2.85 6.79 -16.76
N SER A 52 2.31 7.89 -17.29
CA SER A 52 2.72 9.25 -16.90
C SER A 52 2.49 9.57 -15.42
N GLN A 53 1.77 8.73 -14.68
CA GLN A 53 1.46 8.95 -13.27
C GLN A 53 2.52 8.36 -12.33
N THR A 54 3.49 7.59 -12.83
CA THR A 54 4.57 6.98 -12.02
C THR A 54 5.52 8.01 -11.41
N VAL A 55 5.59 9.22 -11.99
CA VAL A 55 6.50 10.29 -11.55
C VAL A 55 6.01 11.03 -10.31
N TYR A 56 4.70 11.02 -10.03
CA TYR A 56 4.14 11.73 -8.89
C TYR A 56 4.42 10.99 -7.58
N ARG A 57 4.53 11.75 -6.50
CA ARG A 57 4.43 11.21 -5.14
C ARG A 57 2.98 10.85 -4.86
N LEU A 58 2.76 9.87 -3.98
CA LEU A 58 1.40 9.42 -3.68
C LEU A 58 0.50 10.56 -3.15
N GLU A 59 1.05 11.40 -2.28
CA GLU A 59 0.35 12.55 -1.70
C GLU A 59 0.13 13.73 -2.66
N GLU A 60 0.71 13.71 -3.86
CA GLU A 60 0.48 14.75 -4.89
C GLU A 60 -0.71 14.40 -5.79
N MET A 61 -1.10 13.13 -5.86
CA MET A 61 -2.18 12.67 -6.73
C MET A 61 -3.56 13.09 -6.21
N PRO A 62 -4.61 13.16 -7.04
CA PRO A 62 -5.99 13.31 -6.61
C PRO A 62 -6.46 12.15 -5.70
N ILE A 63 -7.45 12.38 -4.84
CA ILE A 63 -7.97 11.39 -3.88
C ILE A 63 -8.36 10.07 -4.57
N ALA A 64 -9.12 10.14 -5.66
CA ALA A 64 -9.55 8.95 -6.42
C ALA A 64 -8.38 8.15 -7.02
N GLU A 65 -7.24 8.78 -7.26
CA GLU A 65 -6.02 8.12 -7.74
C GLU A 65 -5.26 7.47 -6.58
N ARG A 66 -5.15 8.18 -5.44
CA ARG A 66 -4.59 7.65 -4.20
C ARG A 66 -5.30 6.37 -3.78
N GLU A 67 -6.63 6.38 -3.80
CA GLU A 67 -7.44 5.21 -3.43
C GLU A 67 -7.12 3.99 -4.31
N ARG A 68 -7.07 4.18 -5.63
CA ARG A 68 -6.72 3.11 -6.57
C ARG A 68 -5.31 2.56 -6.34
N ILE A 69 -4.33 3.44 -6.09
CA ILE A 69 -2.96 3.03 -5.79
C ILE A 69 -2.90 2.27 -4.46
N VAL A 70 -3.57 2.74 -3.40
CA VAL A 70 -3.62 2.07 -2.10
C VAL A 70 -4.23 0.68 -2.21
N CYS A 71 -5.34 0.53 -2.96
CA CYS A 71 -5.95 -0.77 -3.23
C CYS A 71 -4.98 -1.70 -3.98
N ALA A 72 -4.34 -1.23 -5.05
CA ALA A 72 -3.38 -2.01 -5.81
C ALA A 72 -2.19 -2.47 -4.96
N ILE A 73 -1.66 -1.60 -4.08
CA ILE A 73 -0.59 -1.96 -3.14
C ILE A 73 -1.04 -3.09 -2.20
N ASP A 74 -2.26 -3.02 -1.65
CA ASP A 74 -2.76 -4.05 -0.75
C ASP A 74 -3.02 -5.38 -1.47
N GLU A 75 -3.56 -5.34 -2.69
CA GLU A 75 -3.77 -6.52 -3.54
C GLU A 75 -2.45 -7.21 -3.90
N LEU A 76 -1.47 -6.44 -4.40
CA LEU A 76 -0.14 -6.93 -4.70
C LEU A 76 0.51 -7.52 -3.44
N ARG A 77 0.45 -6.82 -2.31
CA ARG A 77 0.96 -7.32 -1.03
C ARG A 77 0.33 -8.67 -0.68
N ARG A 78 -0.98 -8.83 -0.80
CA ARG A 78 -1.67 -10.10 -0.52
C ARG A 78 -1.25 -11.20 -1.51
N ALA A 79 -1.15 -10.91 -2.79
CA ALA A 79 -0.72 -11.87 -3.82
C ALA A 79 0.68 -12.42 -3.55
N PHE A 80 1.63 -11.55 -3.19
CA PHE A 80 3.02 -11.94 -2.88
C PHE A 80 3.23 -12.39 -1.42
N SER A 81 2.16 -12.56 -0.63
CA SER A 81 2.27 -13.02 0.76
C SER A 81 2.79 -14.45 0.94
N LYS A 82 2.53 -15.33 -0.03
CA LYS A 82 2.93 -16.74 0.04
C LYS A 82 4.39 -16.98 -0.37
N VAL A 83 4.96 -16.10 -1.20
CA VAL A 83 6.39 -16.15 -1.59
C VAL A 83 7.30 -15.74 -0.42
N ARG A 84 6.75 -14.99 0.55
CA ARG A 84 7.44 -14.51 1.76
C ARG A 84 7.82 -15.59 2.78
N SER A 85 7.31 -16.82 2.67
CA SER A 85 7.72 -17.93 3.56
C SER A 85 9.15 -18.43 3.32
N ARG A 86 9.84 -17.90 2.29
CA ARG A 86 11.19 -18.31 1.87
C ARG A 86 12.32 -17.32 2.20
N GLY A 87 12.11 -16.37 3.12
CA GLY A 87 13.21 -15.55 3.67
C GLY A 87 13.68 -14.35 2.83
N VAL A 88 12.85 -13.83 1.92
CA VAL A 88 13.17 -12.63 1.13
C VAL A 88 12.94 -11.37 1.97
N ASN A 89 13.93 -10.47 1.97
CA ASN A 89 13.98 -9.24 2.75
C ASN A 89 12.75 -8.34 2.51
N THR A 90 12.23 -7.80 3.60
CA THR A 90 10.86 -7.33 3.84
C THR A 90 10.51 -5.92 3.37
N SER A 91 11.45 -5.16 2.79
CA SER A 91 11.23 -3.73 2.52
C SER A 91 10.42 -3.45 1.26
N THR A 92 10.41 -4.36 0.28
CA THR A 92 9.77 -4.09 -1.01
C THR A 92 9.30 -5.39 -1.65
N PHE A 93 7.99 -5.66 -1.63
CA PHE A 93 7.44 -6.83 -2.31
C PHE A 93 7.53 -6.73 -3.85
N LEU A 94 7.93 -5.56 -4.36
CA LEU A 94 8.22 -5.31 -5.77
C LEU A 94 9.72 -5.20 -6.09
N SER A 95 10.63 -5.21 -5.10
CA SER A 95 12.07 -5.22 -5.40
C SER A 95 12.48 -6.64 -5.74
N TRP A 96 12.51 -6.94 -7.03
CA TRP A 96 13.11 -8.13 -7.61
C TRP A 96 14.47 -7.78 -8.22
#